data_AF-A0A967Z9I0-F1
#
_entry.id   AF-A0A967Z9I0-F1
#
_cell.length_a   1.000
_cell.length_b   1.000
_cell.length_c   1.000
_cell.angle_alpha   90.00
_cell.angle_beta   90.00
_cell.angle_gamma   90.00
#
_symmetry.space_group_name_H-M   'P 1'
#
loop_
_entity.id
_entity.type
_entity.pdbx_description
1 polymer ?
#
loop_
_entity_poly.entity_id
_entity_poly.type
_entity_poly.pdbx_seq_one_letter_code
_entity_poly.pdbx_strand_id
1 'polypeptide(L)'
;MNNEQATTVEAEIIPPKDLEERDLMVTRAQAFEIVSPEDAQLAGSLVRELTEHIKAMRGAAKEHKDRAYATWKGLCRAENEAVAPLEQALAIVQGRLGAWVAEQKRIEQEARIKAERERREREEAERERLAEEALEADDVETAEAILDEPTPVVIEPPVAPAVETKVAGTATREYWGATIHDAYAVAGHFAKERCVSQADLAKALA
;
A
#
# COMPACT_ATOMS: atom_id res chain seq x y z
N MET A 1 16.17 -9.30 24.90
CA MET A 1 16.93 -10.57 24.98
C MET A 1 18.21 -10.24 25.72
N ASN A 2 18.36 -10.80 26.91
CA ASN A 2 19.32 -10.33 27.92
C ASN A 2 20.72 -10.89 27.67
N ASN A 3 21.73 -10.15 28.13
CA ASN A 3 23.17 -10.47 28.01
C ASN A 3 23.48 -11.93 28.43
N GLU A 4 22.79 -12.45 29.44
CA GLU A 4 22.92 -13.82 29.93
C GLU A 4 22.54 -14.90 28.89
N GLN A 5 21.52 -14.66 28.06
CA GLN A 5 21.14 -15.60 27.01
C GLN A 5 22.16 -15.62 25.87
N ALA A 6 22.79 -14.47 25.58
CA ALA A 6 23.85 -14.41 24.57
C ALA A 6 25.10 -15.18 25.02
N THR A 7 25.53 -15.03 26.28
CA THR A 7 26.65 -15.80 26.86
C THR A 7 26.35 -17.30 26.93
N THR A 8 25.09 -17.69 27.16
CA THR A 8 24.69 -19.11 27.19
C THR A 8 24.81 -19.73 25.80
N VAL A 9 24.39 -19.01 24.75
CA VAL A 9 24.47 -19.48 23.37
C VAL A 9 25.92 -19.52 22.86
N GLU A 10 26.78 -18.59 23.28
CA GLU A 10 28.21 -18.62 22.94
C GLU A 10 28.91 -19.85 23.52
N ALA A 11 28.68 -20.15 24.81
CA ALA A 11 29.26 -21.31 25.49
C ALA A 11 28.68 -22.67 25.03
N GLU A 12 27.50 -22.67 24.40
CA GLU A 12 26.88 -23.86 23.80
C GLU A 12 27.46 -24.16 22.40
N ILE A 13 27.81 -23.12 21.64
CA ILE A 13 28.33 -23.26 20.27
C ILE A 13 29.86 -23.43 20.25
N ILE A 14 30.55 -22.74 21.16
CA ILE A 14 32.01 -22.79 21.31
C ILE A 14 32.32 -23.37 22.69
N PRO A 15 33.11 -24.45 22.79
CA PRO A 15 33.49 -25.02 24.07
C PRO A 15 34.09 -23.98 25.03
N PRO A 16 33.77 -24.00 26.34
CA PRO A 16 34.28 -23.02 27.30
C PRO A 16 35.82 -22.92 27.33
N LYS A 17 36.50 -24.05 27.13
CA LYS A 17 37.97 -24.10 27.03
C LYS A 17 38.52 -23.28 25.86
N ASP A 18 37.86 -23.31 24.71
CA ASP A 18 38.29 -22.56 23.52
C ASP A 18 38.07 -21.04 23.73
N LEU A 19 37.10 -20.65 24.55
CA LEU A 19 36.86 -19.27 24.95
C LEU A 19 37.93 -18.77 25.92
N GLU A 20 38.35 -19.59 26.89
CA GLU A 20 39.47 -19.28 27.79
C GLU A 20 40.79 -19.14 27.01
N GLU A 21 41.05 -20.04 26.05
CA GLU A 21 42.22 -19.98 25.17
C GLU A 21 42.22 -18.71 24.30
N ARG A 22 41.07 -18.31 23.75
CA ARG A 22 40.90 -17.03 23.06
C ARG A 22 41.27 -15.84 23.94
N ASP A 23 40.75 -15.79 25.16
CA ASP A 23 40.96 -14.65 26.06
C ASP A 23 42.43 -14.53 26.49
N LEU A 24 43.11 -15.67 26.68
CA LEU A 24 44.55 -15.72 26.90
C LEU A 24 45.33 -15.22 25.68
N MET A 25 44.93 -15.63 24.47
CA MET A 25 45.54 -15.15 23.22
C MET A 25 45.37 -13.65 23.02
N VAL A 26 44.21 -13.09 23.37
CA VAL A 26 43.96 -11.64 23.33
C VAL A 26 44.89 -10.91 24.30
N THR A 27 45.04 -11.43 25.52
CA THR A 27 45.94 -10.86 26.52
C THR A 27 47.40 -10.91 26.04
N ARG A 28 47.84 -12.03 25.46
CA ARG A 28 49.17 -12.19 24.85
C ARG A 28 49.39 -11.19 23.72
N ALA A 29 48.39 -11.00 22.85
CA ALA A 29 48.48 -10.05 21.74
C ALA A 29 48.54 -8.58 22.22
N GLN A 30 47.79 -8.23 23.26
CA GLN A 30 47.81 -6.89 23.87
C GLN A 30 49.16 -6.54 24.49
N ALA A 31 49.85 -7.52 25.06
CA ALA A 31 51.17 -7.33 25.66
C ALA A 31 52.33 -7.46 24.66
N PHE A 32 52.06 -7.78 23.38
CA PHE A 32 53.10 -8.06 22.39
C PHE A 32 53.62 -6.76 21.76
N GLU A 33 54.93 -6.53 21.86
CA GLU A 33 55.63 -5.39 21.27
C GLU A 33 56.72 -5.88 20.31
N ILE A 34 56.87 -5.20 19.16
CA ILE A 34 57.88 -5.54 18.16
C ILE A 34 59.00 -4.51 18.25
N VAL A 35 60.13 -4.90 18.85
CA VAL A 35 61.29 -4.02 19.05
C VAL A 35 62.50 -4.52 18.24
N SER A 36 62.49 -5.78 17.82
CA SER A 36 63.58 -6.43 17.07
C SER A 36 63.09 -7.19 15.83
N PRO A 37 63.98 -7.51 14.88
CA PRO A 37 63.67 -8.39 13.75
C PRO A 37 63.22 -9.80 14.16
N GLU A 38 63.65 -10.29 15.33
CA GLU A 38 63.24 -11.57 15.90
C GLU A 38 61.79 -11.50 16.39
N ASP A 39 61.39 -10.39 17.03
CA ASP A 39 60.00 -10.14 17.44
C ASP A 39 59.06 -10.10 16.23
N ALA A 40 59.53 -9.57 15.10
CA ALA A 40 58.75 -9.55 13.86
C ALA A 40 58.49 -10.98 13.31
N GLN A 41 59.42 -11.91 13.46
CA GLN A 41 59.22 -13.32 13.10
C GLN A 41 58.25 -14.03 14.06
N LEU A 42 58.36 -13.74 15.36
CA LEU A 42 57.42 -14.23 16.38
C LEU A 42 56.01 -13.68 16.15
N ALA A 43 55.88 -12.42 15.75
CA ALA A 43 54.61 -11.80 15.37
C ALA A 43 53.95 -12.56 14.22
N GLY A 44 54.71 -12.91 13.18
CA GLY A 44 54.20 -13.70 12.05
C GLY A 44 53.64 -15.06 12.47
N SER A 45 54.29 -15.71 13.44
CA SER A 45 53.82 -16.98 14.01
C SER A 45 52.53 -16.80 14.83
N LEU A 46 52.46 -15.75 15.66
CA LEU A 46 51.27 -15.40 16.43
C LEU A 46 50.08 -15.05 15.52
N VAL A 47 50.29 -14.30 14.44
CA VAL A 47 49.25 -13.99 13.45
C VAL A 47 48.67 -15.26 12.83
N ARG A 48 49.53 -16.22 12.47
CA ARG A 48 49.09 -17.51 11.94
C ARG A 48 48.24 -18.28 12.97
N GLU A 49 48.73 -18.37 14.21
CA GLU A 49 48.06 -19.05 15.32
C GLU A 49 46.65 -18.46 15.57
N LEU A 50 46.54 -17.14 15.63
CA LEU A 50 45.26 -16.42 15.78
C LEU A 50 44.32 -16.67 14.60
N THR A 51 44.85 -16.67 13.37
CA THR A 51 44.05 -16.90 12.16
C THR A 51 43.47 -18.32 12.12
N GLU A 52 44.26 -19.31 12.56
CA GLU A 52 43.82 -20.70 12.67
C GLU A 52 42.69 -20.84 13.72
N HIS A 53 42.82 -20.19 14.89
CA HIS A 53 41.76 -20.18 15.91
C HIS A 53 40.48 -19.47 15.44
N ILE A 54 40.60 -18.33 14.77
CA ILE A 54 39.45 -17.63 14.16
C ILE A 54 38.72 -18.55 13.17
N LYS A 55 39.47 -19.30 12.35
CA LYS A 55 38.88 -20.23 11.38
C LYS A 55 38.16 -21.38 12.10
N ALA A 56 38.75 -21.94 13.16
CA ALA A 56 38.13 -23.00 13.96
C ALA A 56 36.81 -22.53 14.59
N MET A 57 36.80 -21.39 15.27
CA MET A 57 35.59 -20.84 15.91
C MET A 57 34.48 -20.51 14.91
N ARG A 58 34.85 -19.92 13.76
CA ARG A 58 33.88 -19.68 12.67
C ARG A 58 33.35 -20.99 12.08
N GLY A 59 34.20 -22.01 11.98
CA GLY A 59 33.83 -23.35 11.55
C GLY A 59 32.82 -24.00 12.49
N ALA A 60 33.07 -23.96 13.80
CA ALA A 60 32.16 -24.48 14.82
C ALA A 60 30.78 -23.80 14.72
N ALA A 61 30.75 -22.46 14.60
CA ALA A 61 29.50 -21.72 14.45
C ALA A 61 28.77 -21.97 13.12
N LYS A 62 29.45 -22.48 12.09
CA LYS A 62 28.85 -22.67 10.76
C LYS A 62 27.70 -23.67 10.78
N GLU A 63 27.89 -24.83 11.41
CA GLU A 63 26.86 -25.87 11.46
C GLU A 63 25.59 -25.37 12.16
N HIS A 64 25.76 -24.61 13.25
CA HIS A 64 24.63 -24.02 13.97
C HIS A 64 23.88 -22.99 13.11
N LYS A 65 24.61 -22.13 12.38
CA LYS A 65 24.00 -21.18 11.44
C LYS A 65 23.23 -21.87 10.33
N ASP A 66 23.80 -22.93 9.74
CA ASP A 66 23.17 -23.67 8.67
C ASP A 66 21.89 -24.38 9.15
N ARG A 67 21.92 -25.01 10.34
CA ARG A 67 20.74 -25.64 10.97
C ARG A 67 19.65 -24.61 11.29
N ALA A 68 20.03 -23.46 11.86
CA ALA A 68 19.08 -22.39 12.16
C ALA A 68 18.45 -21.84 10.87
N TYR A 69 19.24 -21.63 9.82
CA TYR A 69 18.74 -21.18 8.53
C TYR A 69 17.80 -22.20 7.87
N ALA A 70 18.14 -23.48 7.91
CA ALA A 70 17.29 -24.55 7.40
C ALA A 70 15.96 -24.63 8.17
N THR A 71 16.00 -24.48 9.49
CA THR A 71 14.81 -24.46 10.35
C THR A 71 13.92 -23.26 10.03
N TRP A 72 14.50 -22.06 10.01
CA TRP A 72 13.78 -20.84 9.65
C TRP A 72 13.12 -20.94 8.26
N LYS A 73 13.86 -21.43 7.26
CA LYS A 73 13.32 -21.63 5.92
C LYS A 73 12.17 -22.65 5.91
N GLY A 74 12.28 -23.71 6.71
CA GLY A 74 11.21 -24.70 6.89
C GLY A 74 9.96 -24.08 7.51
N LEU A 75 10.12 -23.24 8.53
CA LEU A 75 9.01 -22.53 9.18
C LEU A 75 8.29 -21.58 8.21
N CYS A 76 9.03 -20.73 7.49
CA CYS A 76 8.43 -19.83 6.50
C CYS A 76 7.72 -20.61 5.39
N ARG A 77 8.28 -21.75 4.97
CA ARG A 77 7.62 -22.61 3.99
C ARG A 77 6.32 -23.18 4.52
N ALA A 78 6.32 -23.73 5.74
CA ALA A 78 5.14 -24.30 6.37
C ALA A 78 4.05 -23.25 6.58
N GLU A 79 4.42 -22.04 7.01
CA GLU A 79 3.53 -20.89 7.12
C GLU A 79 2.90 -20.55 5.75
N ASN A 80 3.73 -20.37 4.72
CA ASN A 80 3.24 -20.04 3.38
C ASN A 80 2.33 -21.14 2.82
N GLU A 81 2.68 -22.42 2.99
CA GLU A 81 1.86 -23.55 2.52
C GLU A 81 0.52 -23.64 3.27
N ALA A 82 0.50 -23.29 4.56
CA ALA A 82 -0.73 -23.26 5.36
C ALA A 82 -1.63 -22.06 5.01
N VAL A 83 -1.03 -20.89 4.75
CA VAL A 83 -1.75 -19.62 4.54
C VAL A 83 -2.19 -19.43 3.08
N ALA A 84 -1.40 -19.89 2.10
CA ALA A 84 -1.69 -19.66 0.68
C ALA A 84 -3.08 -20.13 0.22
N PRO A 85 -3.61 -21.31 0.63
CA PRO A 85 -4.98 -21.70 0.27
C PRO A 85 -6.04 -20.77 0.86
N LEU A 86 -5.81 -20.23 2.06
CA LEU A 86 -6.72 -19.27 2.70
C LEU A 86 -6.68 -17.91 2.00
N GLU A 87 -5.49 -17.46 1.60
CA GLU A 87 -5.34 -16.24 0.79
C GLU A 87 -6.03 -16.38 -0.57
N GLN A 88 -5.92 -17.53 -1.22
CA GLN A 88 -6.65 -17.81 -2.46
C GLN A 88 -8.17 -17.82 -2.24
N ALA A 89 -8.64 -18.46 -1.17
CA ALA A 89 -10.06 -18.45 -0.81
C ALA A 89 -10.56 -17.02 -0.53
N LEU A 90 -9.77 -16.22 0.20
CA LEU A 90 -10.06 -14.83 0.48
C LEU A 90 -10.17 -14.01 -0.81
N ALA A 91 -9.21 -14.16 -1.73
CA ALA A 91 -9.22 -13.47 -3.01
C ALA A 91 -10.47 -13.82 -3.84
N ILE A 92 -10.88 -15.09 -3.86
CA ILE A 92 -12.10 -15.53 -4.55
C ILE A 92 -13.34 -14.87 -3.93
N VAL A 93 -13.47 -14.88 -2.61
CA VAL A 93 -14.61 -14.29 -1.92
C VAL A 93 -14.65 -12.78 -2.11
N GLN A 94 -13.52 -12.09 -1.97
CA GLN A 94 -13.42 -10.65 -2.21
C GLN A 94 -13.74 -10.28 -3.66
N GLY A 95 -13.29 -11.07 -4.63
CA GLY A 95 -13.63 -10.86 -6.05
C GLY A 95 -15.13 -10.99 -6.31
N ARG A 96 -15.78 -12.01 -5.74
CA ARG A 96 -17.24 -12.19 -5.84
C ARG A 96 -18.01 -11.06 -5.17
N LEU A 97 -17.56 -10.65 -3.98
CA LEU A 97 -18.18 -9.55 -3.25
C LEU A 97 -18.04 -8.23 -4.01
N GLY A 98 -16.87 -7.94 -4.57
CA GLY A 98 -16.62 -6.77 -5.41
C GLY A 98 -17.51 -6.74 -6.64
N ALA A 99 -17.68 -7.88 -7.33
CA ALA A 99 -18.58 -8.00 -8.48
C ALA A 99 -20.04 -7.71 -8.11
N TRP A 100 -20.51 -8.23 -6.97
CA TRP A 100 -21.86 -7.95 -6.48
C TRP A 100 -22.05 -6.47 -6.12
N VAL A 101 -21.10 -5.85 -5.42
CA VAL A 101 -21.16 -4.41 -5.08
C VAL A 101 -21.19 -3.55 -6.35
N ALA A 102 -20.39 -3.89 -7.36
CA ALA A 102 -20.40 -3.19 -8.64
C ALA A 102 -21.76 -3.31 -9.34
N GLU A 103 -22.39 -4.49 -9.30
CA GLU A 103 -23.72 -4.72 -9.86
C GLU A 103 -24.81 -3.95 -9.10
N GLN A 104 -24.76 -3.90 -7.77
CA GLN A 104 -25.69 -3.09 -6.99
C GLN A 104 -25.60 -1.61 -7.35
N LYS A 105 -24.37 -1.08 -7.54
CA LYS A 105 -24.17 0.30 -8.00
C LYS A 105 -24.74 0.52 -9.41
N ARG A 106 -24.60 -0.45 -10.31
CA ARG A 106 -25.19 -0.38 -11.66
C ARG A 106 -26.71 -0.30 -11.60
N ILE A 107 -27.35 -1.18 -10.81
CA ILE A 107 -28.80 -1.20 -10.61
C ILE A 107 -29.29 0.14 -10.03
N GLU A 108 -28.60 0.67 -9.03
CA GLU A 108 -28.94 1.98 -8.43
C GLU A 108 -28.83 3.13 -9.45
N GLN A 109 -27.78 3.12 -10.28
CA GLN A 109 -27.60 4.11 -11.34
C GLN A 109 -28.68 3.99 -12.42
N GLU A 110 -29.00 2.78 -12.86
CA GLU A 110 -30.06 2.53 -13.84
C GLU A 110 -31.44 2.96 -13.32
N ALA A 111 -31.75 2.64 -12.06
CA ALA A 111 -32.97 3.09 -11.41
C ALA A 111 -33.05 4.62 -11.33
N ARG A 112 -31.94 5.29 -10.99
CA ARG A 112 -31.86 6.76 -10.96
C ARG A 112 -32.06 7.37 -12.35
N ILE A 113 -31.43 6.81 -13.39
CA ILE A 113 -31.58 7.29 -14.78
C ILE A 113 -33.02 7.08 -15.26
N LYS A 114 -33.63 5.93 -14.95
CA LYS A 114 -35.02 5.64 -15.32
C LYS A 114 -36.00 6.58 -14.63
N ALA A 115 -35.84 6.81 -13.32
CA ALA A 115 -36.67 7.75 -12.57
C ALA A 115 -36.55 9.19 -13.11
N GLU A 116 -35.33 9.63 -13.45
CA GLU A 116 -35.09 10.94 -14.08
C GLU A 116 -35.79 11.04 -15.44
N ARG A 117 -35.76 9.98 -16.27
CA ARG A 117 -36.46 9.96 -17.56
C ARG A 117 -37.97 9.99 -17.38
N GLU A 118 -38.54 9.13 -16.54
CA GLU A 118 -39.98 9.09 -16.25
C GLU A 118 -40.48 10.39 -15.62
N ARG A 119 -39.61 11.13 -14.91
CA ARG A 119 -39.93 12.48 -14.43
C ARG A 119 -40.04 13.46 -15.60
N ARG A 120 -39.02 13.52 -16.46
CA ARG A 120 -39.03 14.41 -17.65
C ARG A 120 -40.20 14.14 -18.58
N GLU A 121 -40.49 12.87 -18.87
CA GLU A 121 -41.63 12.49 -19.71
C GLU A 121 -42.97 12.93 -19.10
N ARG A 122 -43.15 12.84 -17.77
CA ARG A 122 -44.36 13.34 -17.08
C ARG A 122 -44.46 14.86 -17.08
N GLU A 123 -43.35 15.56 -16.87
CA GLU A 123 -43.29 17.03 -16.90
C GLU A 123 -43.60 17.56 -18.31
N GLU A 124 -43.05 16.93 -19.36
CA GLU A 124 -43.33 17.24 -20.76
C GLU A 124 -44.81 16.99 -21.09
N ALA A 125 -45.36 15.83 -20.71
CA ALA A 125 -46.77 15.50 -20.96
C ALA A 125 -47.75 16.42 -20.21
N GLU A 126 -47.45 16.83 -18.98
CA GLU A 126 -48.25 17.83 -18.24
C GLU A 126 -48.21 19.20 -18.94
N ARG A 127 -47.05 19.64 -19.44
CA ARG A 127 -46.92 20.90 -20.19
C ARG A 127 -47.68 20.85 -21.52
N GLU A 128 -47.58 19.76 -22.26
CA GLU A 128 -48.35 19.55 -23.49
C GLU A 128 -49.84 19.61 -23.21
N ARG A 129 -50.33 18.95 -22.13
CA ARG A 129 -51.75 19.02 -21.74
C ARG A 129 -52.18 20.44 -21.39
N LEU A 130 -51.39 21.18 -20.61
CA LEU A 130 -51.70 22.56 -20.22
C LEU A 130 -51.71 23.51 -21.43
N ALA A 131 -50.81 23.30 -22.40
CA ALA A 131 -50.79 24.06 -23.64
C ALA A 131 -52.00 23.72 -24.52
N GLU A 132 -52.40 22.45 -24.59
CA GLU A 132 -53.60 22.01 -25.32
C GLU A 132 -54.89 22.60 -24.69
N GLU A 133 -55.00 22.59 -23.36
CA GLU A 133 -56.11 23.25 -22.63
C GLU A 133 -56.18 24.77 -22.92
N ALA A 134 -55.04 25.46 -23.03
CA ALA A 134 -54.98 26.88 -23.38
C ALA A 134 -55.39 27.14 -24.84
N LEU A 135 -55.00 26.27 -25.77
CA LEU A 135 -55.43 26.32 -27.17
C LEU A 135 -56.93 26.04 -27.32
N GLU A 136 -57.50 25.11 -26.56
CA GLU A 136 -58.95 24.86 -26.54
C GLU A 136 -59.75 26.07 -26.01
N ALA A 137 -59.12 26.91 -25.19
CA ALA A 137 -59.66 28.18 -24.71
C ALA A 137 -59.42 29.37 -25.69
N ASP A 138 -58.85 29.12 -26.87
CA ASP A 138 -58.48 30.13 -27.89
C ASP A 138 -57.41 31.13 -27.41
N ASP A 139 -56.64 30.78 -26.37
CA ASP A 139 -55.57 31.59 -25.79
C ASP A 139 -54.19 31.13 -26.29
N VAL A 140 -53.93 31.48 -27.55
CA VAL A 140 -52.72 31.08 -28.28
C VAL A 140 -51.44 31.64 -27.65
N GLU A 141 -51.49 32.87 -27.13
CA GLU A 141 -50.33 33.54 -26.52
C GLU A 141 -49.91 32.85 -25.22
N THR A 142 -50.88 32.40 -24.41
CA THR A 142 -50.61 31.62 -23.20
C THR A 142 -50.11 30.21 -23.52
N ALA A 143 -50.63 29.56 -24.57
CA ALA A 143 -50.16 28.24 -25.00
C ALA A 143 -48.69 28.25 -25.48
N GLU A 144 -48.30 29.26 -26.26
CA GLU A 144 -46.91 29.45 -26.70
C GLU A 144 -45.98 29.75 -25.52
N ALA A 145 -46.41 30.60 -24.58
CA ALA A 145 -45.64 30.89 -23.37
C ALA A 145 -45.40 29.65 -22.50
N ILE A 146 -46.41 28.78 -22.35
CA ILE A 146 -46.29 27.52 -21.59
C ILE A 146 -45.29 26.57 -22.24
N LEU A 147 -45.15 26.57 -23.57
CA LEU A 147 -44.22 25.71 -24.33
C LEU A 147 -42.79 26.28 -24.43
N ASP A 148 -42.63 27.60 -24.35
CA ASP A 148 -41.31 28.26 -24.35
C ASP A 148 -40.68 28.38 -22.95
N GLU A 149 -41.47 28.25 -21.88
CA GLU A 149 -40.94 28.35 -20.51
C GLU A 149 -40.01 27.15 -20.17
N PRO A 150 -38.77 27.38 -19.68
CA PRO A 150 -37.86 26.30 -19.33
C PRO A 150 -38.41 25.47 -18.17
N THR A 151 -38.35 24.14 -18.29
CA THR A 151 -38.85 23.20 -17.27
C THR A 151 -38.20 23.50 -15.91
N PRO A 152 -38.99 23.83 -14.85
CA PRO A 152 -38.43 24.08 -13.54
C PRO A 152 -37.88 22.78 -12.94
N VAL A 153 -36.63 22.81 -12.49
CA VAL A 153 -36.00 21.66 -11.82
C VAL A 153 -36.63 21.49 -10.43
N VAL A 154 -37.69 20.70 -10.33
CA VAL A 154 -38.27 20.31 -9.04
C VAL A 154 -37.43 19.18 -8.45
N ILE A 155 -36.71 19.48 -7.36
CA ILE A 155 -35.91 18.50 -6.63
C ILE A 155 -36.85 17.70 -5.71
N GLU A 156 -37.36 16.56 -6.18
CA GLU A 156 -38.05 15.61 -5.32
C GLU A 156 -37.06 14.87 -4.38
N PRO A 157 -37.50 14.48 -3.16
CA PRO A 157 -36.63 13.87 -2.15
C PRO A 157 -36.07 12.52 -2.63
N PRO A 158 -34.86 12.14 -2.15
CA PRO A 158 -34.11 11.01 -2.68
C PRO A 158 -34.86 9.68 -2.57
N VAL A 159 -34.86 8.93 -3.68
CA VAL A 159 -35.39 7.57 -3.81
C VAL A 159 -34.61 6.62 -2.92
N ALA A 160 -35.30 6.05 -1.92
CA ALA A 160 -34.92 4.94 -1.02
C ALA A 160 -33.57 5.07 -0.28
N PRO A 161 -33.46 4.60 0.98
CA PRO A 161 -32.17 4.55 1.64
C PRO A 161 -31.24 3.64 0.83
N ALA A 162 -30.16 4.23 0.28
CA ALA A 162 -29.05 3.49 -0.28
C ALA A 162 -28.69 2.40 0.72
N VAL A 163 -28.84 1.13 0.33
CA VAL A 163 -28.43 0.02 1.18
C VAL A 163 -26.97 0.29 1.51
N GLU A 164 -26.66 0.50 2.80
CA GLU A 164 -25.28 0.74 3.23
C GLU A 164 -24.47 -0.50 2.86
N THR A 165 -23.85 -0.49 1.68
CA THR A 165 -23.08 -1.61 1.11
C THR A 165 -21.74 -1.81 1.80
N LYS A 166 -21.59 -1.27 3.03
CA LYS A 166 -20.38 -1.42 3.81
C LYS A 166 -20.41 -2.76 4.52
N VAL A 167 -20.00 -3.80 3.80
CA VAL A 167 -19.87 -5.13 4.36
C VAL A 167 -18.75 -5.12 5.42
N ALA A 168 -19.08 -5.57 6.63
CA ALA A 168 -18.10 -5.68 7.71
C ALA A 168 -16.96 -6.61 7.30
N GLY A 169 -15.71 -6.21 7.55
CA GLY A 169 -14.51 -6.98 7.20
C GLY A 169 -13.91 -6.68 5.82
N THR A 170 -14.48 -5.77 5.04
CA THR A 170 -13.86 -5.28 3.80
C THR A 170 -13.25 -3.89 3.96
N ALA A 171 -12.01 -3.72 3.50
CA ALA A 171 -11.39 -2.41 3.31
C ALA A 171 -11.66 -1.95 1.86
N THR A 172 -12.44 -0.89 1.70
CA THR A 172 -12.64 -0.25 0.40
C THR A 172 -11.58 0.82 0.22
N ARG A 173 -10.86 0.80 -0.91
CA ARG A 173 -9.94 1.87 -1.30
C ARG A 173 -10.50 2.58 -2.52
N GLU A 174 -10.71 3.88 -2.37
CA GLU A 174 -11.14 4.74 -3.47
C GLU A 174 -9.91 5.38 -4.12
N TYR A 175 -9.85 5.26 -5.45
CA TYR A 175 -8.83 5.91 -6.25
C TYR A 175 -9.45 7.14 -6.90
N TRP A 176 -8.91 8.30 -6.56
CA TRP A 176 -9.28 9.57 -7.16
C TRP A 176 -8.20 9.93 -8.18
N GLY A 177 -8.61 10.08 -9.44
CA GLY A 177 -7.76 10.57 -10.52
C GLY A 177 -8.25 11.94 -10.97
N ALA A 178 -7.33 12.89 -11.12
CA ALA A 178 -7.60 14.16 -11.76
C ALA A 178 -6.72 14.26 -13.01
N THR A 179 -7.34 14.54 -14.15
CA THR A 179 -6.61 14.81 -15.39
C THR A 179 -6.32 16.31 -15.45
N ILE A 180 -5.04 16.66 -15.52
CA ILE A 180 -4.63 18.06 -15.66
C ILE A 180 -4.77 18.43 -17.13
N HIS A 181 -5.73 19.31 -17.45
CA HIS A 181 -5.94 19.82 -18.80
C HIS A 181 -5.00 20.97 -19.18
N ASP A 182 -4.47 21.68 -18.18
CA ASP A 182 -3.47 22.73 -18.35
C ASP A 182 -2.42 22.65 -17.24
N ALA A 183 -1.27 22.07 -17.58
CA ALA A 183 -0.16 21.90 -16.65
C ALA A 183 0.50 23.23 -16.26
N TYR A 184 0.47 24.24 -17.14
CA TYR A 184 1.07 25.54 -16.89
C TYR A 184 0.25 26.36 -15.91
N ALA A 185 -1.08 26.33 -16.00
CA ALA A 185 -1.95 26.99 -15.04
C ALA A 185 -1.78 26.41 -13.61
N VAL A 186 -1.68 25.08 -13.50
CA VAL A 186 -1.43 24.39 -12.22
C VAL A 186 -0.05 24.75 -11.67
N ALA A 187 1.00 24.68 -12.50
CA ALA A 187 2.36 25.06 -12.11
C ALA A 187 2.47 26.54 -11.69
N GLY A 188 1.81 27.45 -12.41
CA GLY A 188 1.77 28.87 -12.10
C GLY A 188 1.06 29.21 -10.79
N HIS A 189 0.09 28.39 -10.38
CA HIS A 189 -0.56 28.51 -9.07
C HIS A 189 0.41 28.16 -7.93
N PHE A 190 1.12 27.04 -8.04
CA PHE A 190 2.09 26.62 -7.00
C PHE A 190 3.35 27.48 -6.96
N ALA A 191 3.77 28.07 -8.08
CA ALA A 191 4.91 29.00 -8.13
C ALA A 191 4.64 30.36 -7.45
N LYS A 192 3.37 30.72 -7.24
CA LYS A 192 3.01 31.93 -6.46
C LYS A 192 3.19 31.73 -4.95
N GLU A 193 3.13 30.49 -4.44
CA GLU A 193 3.23 30.18 -3.01
C GLU A 193 4.63 29.74 -2.56
N ARG A 194 5.47 29.28 -3.48
CA ARG A 194 6.90 29.05 -3.27
C ARG A 194 7.68 29.61 -4.44
N CYS A 195 8.67 30.47 -4.16
CA CYS A 195 9.61 31.02 -5.14
C CYS A 195 10.34 29.89 -5.89
N VAL A 196 9.73 29.37 -6.95
CA VAL A 196 10.34 28.45 -7.90
C VAL A 196 10.33 29.17 -9.23
N SER A 197 11.51 29.29 -9.84
CA SER A 197 11.66 30.05 -11.07
C SER A 197 11.00 29.31 -12.24
N GLN A 198 10.50 30.05 -13.24
CA GLN A 198 9.92 29.44 -14.46
C GLN A 198 10.88 28.47 -15.18
N ALA A 199 12.19 28.68 -15.04
CA ALA A 199 13.21 27.81 -15.61
C ALA A 199 13.25 26.43 -14.94
N ASP A 200 12.99 26.35 -13.64
CA ASP A 200 12.96 25.09 -12.89
C ASP A 200 11.71 24.27 -13.22
N LEU A 201 10.59 24.94 -13.48
CA LEU A 201 9.34 24.31 -13.94
C LEU A 201 9.46 23.71 -15.35
N ALA A 202 10.13 24.39 -16.28
CA ALA A 202 10.35 23.90 -17.64
C ALA A 202 11.21 22.62 -17.67
N LYS A 203 12.08 22.43 -16.68
CA LYS A 203 13.00 21.29 -16.58
C LYS A 203 12.37 20.05 -15.94
N ALA A 204 11.28 20.22 -15.17
CA ALA A 204 10.56 19.14 -14.50
C ALA A 204 9.45 18.51 -15.37
N LEU A 205 9.04 19.20 -16.44
CA LEU A 205 7.98 18.79 -17.36
C LEU A 205 8.49 18.27 -18.73
N ALA A 206 9.81 18.21 -18.92
CA ALA A 206 10.48 17.62 -20.09
C ALA A 206 10.91 16.18 -19.81
#